data_AF-A0A7X9I6K0-F1
#
_entry.id   AF-A0A7X9I6K0-F1
#
_cell.length_a   1.000
_cell.length_b   1.000
_cell.length_c   1.000
_cell.angle_alpha   90.00
_cell.angle_beta   90.00
_cell.angle_gamma   90.00
#
_symmetry.space_group_name_H-M   'P 1'
#
loop_
_entity.id
_entity.type
_entity.pdbx_description
1 polymer ?
#
loop_
_entity_poly.entity_id
_entity_poly.type
_entity_poly.pdbx_seq_one_letter_code
_entity_poly.pdbx_strand_id
1 'polypeptide(L)'
;MMDERNLNTHSEEEPLIEKSFPSSFGQFYMSQGFREKGIVSNDCGPTSLAMIINVILKQENIHNLSLRKENIIYQTHFSIWDRLPKTIPSVGGATAPWGLVSAFNQWMQKLGLPWSAERYNCANRALILEKIISGKFISALKIWKNGGAHWVNIIDFSAEDDMLYVLDPNPYLVHLPQSRRVQKESWEKFSNDWQRKSVWSTLLGLDRELVIYSRNL
;
A
#
# COMPACT_ATOMS: atom_id res chain seq x y z
N MET A 1 -45.41 -44.45 -1.28
CA MET A 1 -44.81 -43.43 -0.39
C MET A 1 -43.59 -42.91 -1.11
N MET A 2 -43.65 -41.66 -1.54
CA MET A 2 -42.66 -41.00 -2.39
C MET A 2 -41.50 -40.44 -1.57
N ASP A 3 -40.32 -40.45 -2.20
CA ASP A 3 -39.03 -39.90 -1.76
C ASP A 3 -39.12 -38.47 -1.20
N GLU A 4 -38.51 -38.23 -0.04
CA GLU A 4 -38.02 -36.90 0.34
C GLU A 4 -36.48 -36.95 0.42
N ARG A 5 -35.85 -36.52 -0.67
CA ARG A 5 -34.43 -36.18 -0.76
C ARG A 5 -34.27 -34.67 -0.55
N ASN A 6 -33.22 -34.33 0.20
CA ASN A 6 -32.40 -33.13 0.08
C ASN A 6 -33.06 -31.75 0.22
N LEU A 7 -32.72 -31.06 1.31
CA LEU A 7 -32.24 -29.68 1.28
C LEU A 7 -31.34 -29.45 2.49
N ASN A 8 -30.15 -30.06 2.45
CA ASN A 8 -29.04 -29.61 3.29
C ASN A 8 -28.42 -28.41 2.57
N THR A 9 -28.89 -27.21 2.92
CA THR A 9 -28.32 -25.95 2.45
C THR A 9 -26.95 -25.80 3.07
N HIS A 10 -25.93 -26.25 2.34
CA HIS A 10 -24.56 -25.79 2.56
C HIS A 10 -24.53 -24.30 2.25
N SER A 11 -24.67 -23.47 3.29
CA SER A 11 -24.15 -22.11 3.24
C SER A 11 -22.63 -22.25 3.13
N GLU A 12 -22.11 -22.07 1.92
CA GLU A 12 -20.70 -21.84 1.68
C GLU A 12 -20.32 -20.57 2.44
N GLU A 13 -19.84 -20.74 3.67
CA GLU A 13 -19.15 -19.69 4.40
C GLU A 13 -17.93 -19.32 3.55
N GLU A 14 -17.95 -18.10 3.00
CA GLU A 14 -16.78 -17.48 2.40
C GLU A 14 -15.60 -17.65 3.37
N PRO A 15 -14.41 -18.07 2.90
CA PRO A 15 -13.28 -18.23 3.78
C PRO A 15 -12.95 -16.85 4.37
N LEU A 16 -13.30 -16.66 5.64
CA LEU A 16 -12.82 -15.58 6.48
C LEU A 16 -11.30 -15.57 6.34
N ILE A 17 -10.79 -14.55 5.63
CA ILE A 17 -9.35 -14.34 5.44
C ILE A 17 -8.76 -14.16 6.84
N GLU A 18 -8.18 -15.24 7.37
CA GLU A 18 -7.53 -15.25 8.67
C GLU A 18 -6.34 -14.27 8.58
N LYS A 19 -6.52 -13.07 9.13
CA LYS A 19 -5.46 -12.07 9.16
C LYS A 19 -4.34 -12.62 10.04
N SER A 20 -3.27 -13.07 9.41
CA SER A 20 -2.02 -13.39 10.09
C SER A 20 -1.58 -12.19 10.94
N PHE A 21 -1.09 -12.44 12.14
CA PHE A 21 -0.62 -11.42 13.09
C PHE A 21 0.22 -10.34 12.38
N PRO A 22 0.00 -9.03 12.60
CA PRO A 22 0.60 -7.96 11.79
C PRO A 22 2.11 -8.09 11.58
N SER A 23 2.86 -8.60 12.57
CA SER A 23 4.31 -8.80 12.45
C SER A 23 4.74 -9.77 11.34
N SER A 24 3.89 -10.72 10.94
CA SER A 24 4.17 -11.67 9.85
C SER A 24 4.43 -10.94 8.52
N PHE A 25 3.81 -9.77 8.33
CA PHE A 25 4.00 -8.94 7.14
C PHE A 25 5.41 -8.37 7.04
N GLY A 26 6.19 -8.39 8.13
CA GLY A 26 7.58 -7.97 8.13
C GLY A 26 8.49 -8.77 7.19
N GLN A 27 8.07 -9.96 6.76
CA GLN A 27 8.77 -10.73 5.73
C GLN A 27 8.71 -10.08 4.34
N PHE A 28 7.67 -9.26 4.08
CA PHE A 28 7.47 -8.55 2.81
C PHE A 28 8.10 -7.15 2.81
N TYR A 29 8.65 -6.70 3.94
CA TYR A 29 9.27 -5.38 4.02
C TYR A 29 10.37 -5.20 2.98
N MET A 30 10.38 -4.04 2.35
CA MET A 30 11.42 -3.59 1.43
C MET A 30 11.83 -2.16 1.74
N SER A 31 13.14 -1.90 1.64
CA SER A 31 13.72 -0.56 1.82
C SER A 31 13.70 0.21 0.49
N GLN A 32 13.27 1.47 0.52
CA GLN A 32 13.46 2.37 -0.62
C GLN A 32 14.94 2.70 -0.87
N GLY A 33 15.80 2.47 0.11
CA GLY A 33 17.23 2.69 0.04
C GLY A 33 17.64 4.17 0.04
N PHE A 34 18.94 4.37 -0.16
CA PHE A 34 19.58 5.68 -0.28
C PHE A 34 20.11 5.86 -1.71
N ARG A 35 20.15 7.11 -2.17
CA ARG A 35 20.96 7.61 -3.28
C ARG A 35 22.40 7.86 -2.81
N GLU A 36 23.23 8.32 -3.73
CA GLU A 36 24.58 8.79 -3.40
C GLU A 36 24.58 9.79 -2.24
N LYS A 37 25.67 9.79 -1.46
CA LYS A 37 25.87 10.65 -0.28
C LYS A 37 24.84 10.43 0.85
N GLY A 38 24.19 9.28 0.91
CA GLY A 38 23.28 8.91 2.01
C GLY A 38 21.93 9.62 1.97
N ILE A 39 21.57 10.24 0.85
CA ILE A 39 20.28 10.92 0.67
C ILE A 39 19.20 9.87 0.42
N VAL A 40 18.05 9.96 1.08
CA VAL A 40 16.93 9.01 0.86
C VAL A 40 16.46 9.06 -0.61
N SER A 41 16.17 7.90 -1.21
CA SER A 41 15.64 7.84 -2.58
C SER A 41 14.19 8.33 -2.67
N ASN A 42 13.72 8.68 -3.88
CA ASN A 42 12.31 9.01 -4.12
C ASN A 42 11.50 7.76 -4.54
N ASP A 43 11.91 6.59 -4.07
CA ASP A 43 11.36 5.29 -4.52
C ASP A 43 10.37 4.68 -3.52
N CYS A 44 9.88 5.44 -2.54
CA CYS A 44 8.87 4.98 -1.57
C CYS A 44 7.63 4.39 -2.27
N GLY A 45 7.15 5.00 -3.36
CA GLY A 45 6.00 4.53 -4.12
C GLY A 45 6.24 3.16 -4.75
N PRO A 46 7.22 2.99 -5.66
CA PRO A 46 7.54 1.71 -6.25
C PRO A 46 7.90 0.62 -5.23
N THR A 47 8.55 0.99 -4.13
CA THR A 47 8.87 0.06 -3.04
C THR A 47 7.61 -0.40 -2.32
N SER A 48 6.72 0.54 -1.95
CA SER A 48 5.42 0.22 -1.31
C SER A 48 4.57 -0.68 -2.20
N LEU A 49 4.54 -0.39 -3.50
CA LEU A 49 3.82 -1.19 -4.49
C LEU A 49 4.38 -2.61 -4.59
N ALA A 50 5.70 -2.78 -4.63
CA ALA A 50 6.33 -4.10 -4.65
C ALA A 50 5.97 -4.91 -3.40
N MET A 51 5.95 -4.29 -2.22
CA MET A 51 5.54 -4.96 -0.97
C MET A 51 4.10 -5.48 -1.04
N ILE A 52 3.14 -4.65 -1.49
CA ILE A 52 1.74 -5.07 -1.65
C ILE A 52 1.60 -6.20 -2.67
N ILE A 53 2.25 -6.10 -3.82
CA ILE A 53 2.17 -7.15 -4.84
C ILE A 53 2.73 -8.47 -4.29
N ASN A 54 3.84 -8.44 -3.53
CA ASN A 54 4.39 -9.66 -2.94
C ASN A 54 3.47 -10.30 -1.88
N VAL A 55 2.75 -9.47 -1.11
CA VAL A 55 1.71 -9.96 -0.21
C VAL A 55 0.62 -10.70 -1.02
N ILE A 56 0.14 -10.09 -2.10
CA ILE A 56 -0.89 -10.69 -2.96
C ILE A 56 -0.37 -11.97 -3.63
N LEU A 57 0.85 -11.97 -4.17
CA LEU A 57 1.48 -13.17 -4.75
C LEU A 57 1.51 -14.32 -3.74
N LYS A 58 1.82 -14.02 -2.47
CA LYS A 58 1.76 -15.04 -1.41
C LYS A 58 0.34 -15.54 -1.18
N GLN A 59 -0.66 -14.66 -1.15
CA GLN A 59 -2.08 -15.02 -0.98
C GLN A 59 -2.62 -15.85 -2.15
N GLU A 60 -2.19 -15.57 -3.38
CA GLU A 60 -2.55 -16.34 -4.58
C GLU A 60 -1.67 -17.60 -4.76
N ASN A 61 -0.89 -17.99 -3.74
CA ASN A 61 0.00 -19.16 -3.75
C ASN A 61 1.07 -19.16 -4.85
N ILE A 62 1.50 -17.99 -5.31
CA ILE A 62 2.60 -17.83 -6.28
C ILE A 62 3.91 -17.60 -5.50
N HIS A 63 4.74 -18.64 -5.38
CA HIS A 63 5.95 -18.61 -4.54
C HIS A 63 7.27 -18.45 -5.30
N ASN A 64 7.25 -18.62 -6.62
CA ASN A 64 8.44 -18.53 -7.48
C ASN A 64 8.71 -17.11 -8.00
N LEU A 65 7.87 -16.14 -7.63
CA LEU A 65 7.98 -14.76 -8.05
C LEU A 65 8.01 -13.84 -6.83
N SER A 66 8.98 -12.92 -6.83
CA SER A 66 8.99 -11.78 -5.91
C SER A 66 9.45 -10.54 -6.66
N LEU A 67 8.69 -9.46 -6.55
CA LEU A 67 8.98 -8.18 -7.17
C LEU A 67 9.77 -7.30 -6.22
N ARG A 68 10.73 -6.56 -6.77
CA ARG A 68 11.43 -5.46 -6.10
C ARG A 68 11.03 -4.13 -6.74
N LYS A 69 11.40 -3.02 -6.09
CA LYS A 69 11.16 -1.67 -6.64
C LYS A 69 11.75 -1.51 -8.05
N GLU A 70 12.87 -2.17 -8.38
CA GLU A 70 13.48 -2.15 -9.71
C GLU A 70 12.57 -2.78 -10.75
N ASN A 71 11.91 -3.90 -10.42
CA ASN A 71 10.91 -4.49 -11.31
C ASN A 71 9.81 -3.48 -11.59
N ILE A 72 9.27 -2.83 -10.56
CA ILE A 72 8.23 -1.82 -10.68
C ILE A 72 8.72 -0.64 -11.54
N ILE A 73 9.88 -0.06 -11.24
CA ILE A 73 10.42 1.11 -11.95
C ILE A 73 10.67 0.81 -13.43
N TYR A 74 11.34 -0.31 -13.74
CA TYR A 74 11.83 -0.58 -15.10
C TYR A 74 10.81 -1.31 -15.99
N GLN A 75 9.87 -2.06 -15.42
CA GLN A 75 8.90 -2.84 -16.22
C GLN A 75 7.52 -2.17 -16.30
N THR A 76 7.17 -1.28 -15.37
CA THR A 76 5.95 -0.47 -15.51
C THR A 76 6.09 0.59 -16.61
N HIS A 77 7.32 1.02 -16.91
CA HIS A 77 7.61 2.12 -17.83
C HIS A 77 6.82 3.39 -17.48
N PHE A 78 6.90 3.82 -16.21
CA PHE A 78 6.22 5.03 -15.74
C PHE A 78 6.39 6.20 -16.71
N SER A 79 5.27 6.72 -17.18
CA SER A 79 5.25 7.93 -17.98
C SER A 79 5.67 9.14 -17.13
N ILE A 80 6.02 10.23 -17.80
CA ILE A 80 6.29 11.50 -17.09
C ILE A 80 5.06 11.96 -16.30
N TRP A 81 3.86 11.61 -16.75
CA TRP A 81 2.61 11.98 -16.11
C TRP A 81 2.32 11.14 -14.88
N ASP A 82 2.85 9.93 -14.75
CA ASP A 82 2.69 9.07 -13.56
C ASP A 82 3.52 9.55 -12.35
N ARG A 83 4.34 10.59 -12.54
CA ARG A 83 5.24 11.13 -11.54
C ARG A 83 4.93 12.59 -11.26
N LEU A 84 5.25 13.02 -10.04
CA LEU A 84 5.23 14.43 -9.70
C LEU A 84 6.32 15.17 -10.53
N PRO A 85 6.02 16.36 -11.08
CA PRO A 85 6.98 17.11 -11.88
C PRO A 85 8.33 17.28 -11.18
N LYS A 86 9.43 17.01 -11.90
CA LYS A 86 10.80 17.09 -11.36
C LYS A 86 11.18 18.47 -10.81
N THR A 87 10.48 19.51 -11.25
CA THR A 87 10.67 20.90 -10.81
C THR A 87 10.12 21.20 -9.42
N ILE A 88 9.28 20.32 -8.85
CA ILE A 88 8.72 20.53 -7.51
C ILE A 88 9.79 20.17 -6.46
N PRO A 89 10.19 21.13 -5.59
CA PRO A 89 11.14 20.85 -4.53
C PRO A 89 10.66 19.70 -3.61
N SER A 90 11.61 18.96 -3.06
CA SER A 90 11.37 17.84 -2.11
C SER A 90 10.68 16.59 -2.66
N VAL A 91 9.84 16.69 -3.69
CA VAL A 91 9.02 15.57 -4.18
C VAL A 91 9.16 15.29 -5.69
N GLY A 92 9.99 16.07 -6.38
CA GLY A 92 10.19 15.93 -7.82
C GLY A 92 10.58 14.51 -8.26
N GLY A 93 9.85 13.97 -9.23
CA GLY A 93 10.04 12.63 -9.76
C GLY A 93 9.49 11.48 -8.91
N ALA A 94 8.91 11.75 -7.74
CA ALA A 94 8.21 10.74 -6.94
C ALA A 94 6.96 10.23 -7.68
N THR A 95 6.56 8.99 -7.43
CA THR A 95 5.34 8.42 -8.01
C THR A 95 4.10 9.11 -7.44
N ALA A 96 3.25 9.62 -8.34
CA ALA A 96 1.99 10.25 -7.97
C ALA A 96 0.91 9.20 -7.65
N PRO A 97 -0.19 9.56 -6.96
CA PRO A 97 -1.25 8.60 -6.61
C PRO A 97 -1.82 7.84 -7.81
N TRP A 98 -2.11 8.55 -8.90
CA TRP A 98 -2.62 7.94 -10.14
C TRP A 98 -1.58 7.05 -10.82
N GLY A 99 -0.29 7.41 -10.75
CA GLY A 99 0.80 6.59 -11.24
C GLY A 99 0.92 5.26 -10.49
N LEU A 100 0.69 5.29 -9.17
CA LEU A 100 0.70 4.08 -8.34
C LEU A 100 -0.46 3.13 -8.71
N VAL A 101 -1.66 3.68 -8.95
CA VAL A 101 -2.83 2.92 -9.44
C VAL A 101 -2.56 2.30 -10.80
N SER A 102 -2.12 3.12 -11.76
CA SER A 102 -1.80 2.68 -13.13
C SER A 102 -0.79 1.52 -13.11
N ALA A 103 0.29 1.69 -12.34
CA ALA A 103 1.32 0.68 -12.19
C ALA A 103 0.79 -0.64 -11.61
N PHE A 104 -0.01 -0.58 -10.53
CA PHE A 104 -0.59 -1.78 -9.93
C PHE A 104 -1.48 -2.52 -10.94
N ASN A 105 -2.41 -1.82 -11.58
CA ASN A 105 -3.36 -2.42 -12.52
C ASN A 105 -2.65 -3.07 -13.71
N GLN A 106 -1.60 -2.42 -14.24
CA GLN A 106 -0.75 -3.01 -15.28
C GLN A 106 -0.05 -4.29 -14.80
N TRP A 107 0.46 -4.31 -13.56
CA TRP A 107 1.08 -5.51 -12.98
C TRP A 107 0.07 -6.64 -12.79
N MET A 108 -1.13 -6.35 -12.27
CA MET A 108 -2.16 -7.39 -12.11
C MET A 108 -2.58 -7.97 -13.45
N GLN A 109 -2.74 -7.13 -14.48
CA GLN A 109 -2.98 -7.59 -15.85
C GLN A 109 -1.83 -8.47 -16.37
N LYS A 110 -0.58 -8.04 -16.19
CA LYS A 110 0.61 -8.79 -16.62
C LYS A 110 0.73 -10.15 -15.92
N LEU A 111 0.33 -10.23 -14.67
CA LEU A 111 0.36 -11.46 -13.86
C LEU A 111 -0.90 -12.32 -14.04
N GLY A 112 -1.92 -11.82 -14.73
CA GLY A 112 -3.20 -12.50 -14.88
C GLY A 112 -3.97 -12.64 -13.56
N LEU A 113 -3.76 -11.72 -12.60
CA LEU A 113 -4.37 -11.78 -11.28
C LEU A 113 -5.64 -10.92 -11.22
N PRO A 114 -6.72 -11.41 -10.57
CA PRO A 114 -8.01 -10.71 -10.49
C PRO A 114 -7.99 -9.64 -9.40
N TRP A 115 -7.04 -8.72 -9.46
CA TRP A 115 -6.89 -7.63 -8.50
C TRP A 115 -6.87 -6.29 -9.23
N SER A 116 -7.37 -5.26 -8.57
CA SER A 116 -7.36 -3.89 -9.07
C SER A 116 -7.02 -2.90 -7.96
N ALA A 117 -6.57 -1.72 -8.39
CA ALA A 117 -6.31 -0.57 -7.55
C ALA A 117 -7.21 0.59 -7.94
N GLU A 118 -7.65 1.34 -6.93
CA GLU A 118 -8.43 2.56 -7.06
C GLU A 118 -7.82 3.68 -6.21
N ARG A 119 -7.89 4.91 -6.71
CA ARG A 119 -7.45 6.11 -5.99
C ARG A 119 -8.63 6.75 -5.27
N TYR A 120 -8.42 7.11 -4.02
CA TYR A 120 -9.35 7.92 -3.23
C TYR A 120 -8.67 9.21 -2.80
N ASN A 121 -9.28 10.34 -3.15
CA ASN A 121 -8.88 11.68 -2.72
C ASN A 121 -9.87 12.17 -1.65
N CYS A 122 -9.40 13.05 -0.75
CA CYS A 122 -10.16 13.58 0.38
C CYS A 122 -10.69 12.49 1.33
N ALA A 123 -10.06 11.32 1.37
CA ALA A 123 -10.50 10.19 2.19
C ALA A 123 -10.54 10.52 3.69
N ASN A 124 -11.23 9.69 4.46
CA ASN A 124 -11.38 9.86 5.91
C ASN A 124 -11.03 8.57 6.66
N ARG A 125 -11.00 8.66 8.00
CA ARG A 125 -10.70 7.51 8.87
C ARG A 125 -11.63 6.33 8.62
N ALA A 126 -12.93 6.58 8.48
CA ALA A 126 -13.93 5.54 8.31
C ALA A 126 -13.65 4.69 7.06
N LEU A 127 -13.23 5.33 5.95
CA LEU A 127 -12.85 4.62 4.74
C LEU A 127 -11.65 3.69 4.96
N ILE A 128 -10.62 4.14 5.69
CA ILE A 128 -9.45 3.29 6.00
C ILE A 128 -9.90 2.07 6.80
N LEU A 129 -10.70 2.28 7.85
CA LEU A 129 -11.18 1.21 8.72
C LEU A 129 -12.06 0.21 7.97
N GLU A 130 -13.05 0.70 7.22
CA GLU A 130 -13.93 -0.12 6.39
C GLU A 130 -13.11 -1.05 5.48
N LYS A 131 -12.14 -0.48 4.76
CA LYS A 131 -11.41 -1.21 3.73
C LYS A 131 -10.42 -2.20 4.34
N ILE A 132 -9.79 -1.87 5.47
CA ILE A 132 -8.97 -2.82 6.23
C ILE A 132 -9.81 -3.98 6.78
N ILE A 133 -11.00 -3.72 7.31
CA ILE A 133 -11.90 -4.75 7.85
C ILE A 133 -12.37 -5.67 6.72
N SER A 134 -12.68 -5.11 5.54
CA SER A 134 -13.03 -5.87 4.33
C SER A 134 -11.84 -6.59 3.67
N GLY A 135 -10.69 -6.70 4.34
CA GLY A 135 -9.53 -7.44 3.83
C GLY A 135 -8.80 -6.78 2.66
N LYS A 136 -9.05 -5.50 2.38
CA LYS A 136 -8.37 -4.75 1.31
C LYS A 136 -7.05 -4.18 1.81
N PHE A 137 -6.07 -4.07 0.90
CA PHE A 137 -4.81 -3.40 1.21
C PHE A 137 -4.89 -1.92 0.87
N ILE A 138 -4.13 -1.10 1.59
CA ILE A 138 -4.17 0.36 1.44
C ILE A 138 -2.75 0.91 1.41
N SER A 139 -2.44 1.75 0.42
CA SER A 139 -1.31 2.67 0.46
C SER A 139 -1.81 4.08 0.77
N ALA A 140 -1.12 4.79 1.66
CA ALA A 140 -1.43 6.18 2.00
C ALA A 140 -0.25 7.10 1.70
N LEU A 141 -0.54 8.30 1.19
CA LEU A 141 0.46 9.34 0.97
C LEU A 141 0.52 10.27 2.18
N LYS A 142 1.63 10.24 2.91
CA LYS A 142 1.91 11.18 3.99
C LYS A 142 2.71 12.37 3.47
N ILE A 143 2.47 13.56 4.03
CA ILE A 143 3.29 14.75 3.79
C ILE A 143 3.97 15.15 5.10
N TRP A 144 5.29 15.21 5.09
CA TRP A 144 6.10 15.57 6.25
C TRP A 144 6.19 17.08 6.43
N LYS A 145 6.61 17.51 7.63
CA LYS A 145 6.75 18.94 7.98
C LYS A 145 7.68 19.71 7.04
N ASN A 146 8.68 19.06 6.45
CA ASN A 146 9.60 19.67 5.49
C ASN A 146 9.05 19.73 4.04
N GLY A 147 7.78 19.36 3.83
CA GLY A 147 7.14 19.34 2.52
C GLY A 147 7.47 18.12 1.66
N GLY A 148 8.29 17.19 2.15
CA GLY A 148 8.50 15.89 1.52
C GLY A 148 7.23 15.03 1.58
N ALA A 149 7.11 14.08 0.65
CA ALA A 149 6.00 13.15 0.58
C ALA A 149 6.49 11.71 0.69
N HIS A 150 5.69 10.84 1.31
CA HIS A 150 6.10 9.48 1.62
C HIS A 150 4.93 8.51 1.54
N TRP A 151 5.08 7.47 0.73
CA TRP A 151 4.11 6.37 0.65
C TRP A 151 4.37 5.35 1.75
N VAL A 152 3.30 4.89 2.40
CA VAL A 152 3.31 3.78 3.35
C VAL A 152 2.15 2.85 3.08
N ASN A 153 2.32 1.55 3.33
CA ASN A 153 1.22 0.59 3.27
C ASN A 153 0.63 0.42 4.67
N ILE A 154 -0.68 0.59 4.80
CA ILE A 154 -1.42 0.25 6.01
C ILE A 154 -1.85 -1.20 5.91
N ILE A 155 -1.41 -2.01 6.86
CA ILE A 155 -1.66 -3.45 6.89
C ILE A 155 -2.77 -3.79 7.87
N ASP A 156 -2.84 -3.10 9.01
CA ASP A 156 -3.87 -3.36 10.01
C ASP A 156 -4.10 -2.18 10.95
N PHE A 157 -5.14 -2.29 11.78
CA PHE A 157 -5.50 -1.27 12.77
C PHE A 157 -5.93 -1.93 14.10
N SER A 158 -5.37 -1.43 15.21
CA SER A 158 -5.84 -1.73 16.56
C SER A 158 -6.80 -0.63 17.01
N ALA A 159 -8.08 -0.98 17.16
CA ALA A 159 -9.11 -0.06 17.66
C ALA A 159 -8.95 0.26 19.15
N GLU A 160 -8.49 -0.72 19.93
CA GLU A 160 -8.25 -0.57 21.37
C GLU A 160 -7.12 0.42 21.66
N ASP A 161 -6.01 0.31 20.93
CA ASP A 161 -4.83 1.15 21.15
C ASP A 161 -4.83 2.44 20.31
N ASP A 162 -5.82 2.63 19.43
CA ASP A 162 -5.86 3.65 18.38
C ASP A 162 -4.57 3.72 17.52
N MET A 163 -4.16 2.57 17.00
CA MET A 163 -2.85 2.40 16.35
C MET A 163 -2.97 1.75 14.98
N LEU A 164 -2.20 2.26 14.02
CA LEU A 164 -2.02 1.69 12.69
C LEU A 164 -0.74 0.86 12.64
N TYR A 165 -0.83 -0.28 11.96
CA TYR A 165 0.33 -1.11 11.61
C TYR A 165 0.68 -0.88 10.15
N VAL A 166 1.92 -0.47 9.89
CA VAL A 166 2.36 -0.04 8.56
C VAL A 166 3.63 -0.77 8.11
N LEU A 167 3.68 -1.09 6.81
CA LEU A 167 4.92 -1.36 6.11
C LEU A 167 5.41 -0.03 5.51
N ASP A 168 6.35 0.58 6.22
CA ASP A 168 6.98 1.83 5.83
C ASP A 168 8.26 1.49 5.03
N PRO A 169 8.44 1.94 3.77
CA PRO A 169 9.65 1.68 3.00
C PRO A 169 10.89 2.46 3.48
N ASN A 170 10.86 3.07 4.67
CA ASN A 170 11.96 3.78 5.31
C ASN A 170 13.26 2.96 5.29
N PRO A 171 14.37 3.53 4.79
CA PRO A 171 15.57 2.76 4.53
C PRO A 171 16.28 2.23 5.78
N TYR A 172 16.01 2.78 6.96
CA TYR A 172 16.64 2.35 8.21
C TYR A 172 16.03 1.06 8.77
N LEU A 173 14.79 0.72 8.41
CA LEU A 173 14.09 -0.43 8.99
C LEU A 173 14.64 -1.78 8.50
N VAL A 174 15.43 -1.79 7.42
CA VAL A 174 16.08 -3.00 6.89
C VAL A 174 17.01 -3.66 7.91
N HIS A 175 17.59 -2.85 8.80
CA HIS A 175 18.51 -3.29 9.85
C HIS A 175 17.78 -3.92 11.06
N LEU A 176 16.45 -3.81 11.11
CA LEU A 176 15.65 -4.44 12.16
C LEU A 176 15.36 -5.92 11.81
N PRO A 177 15.21 -6.79 12.84
CA PRO A 177 14.64 -8.13 12.64
C PRO A 177 13.28 -8.08 11.97
N GLN A 178 12.93 -9.11 11.19
CA GLN A 178 11.67 -9.15 10.42
C GLN A 178 10.43 -8.83 11.27
N SER A 179 10.33 -9.40 12.47
CA SER A 179 9.22 -9.16 13.41
C SER A 179 9.06 -7.70 13.86
N ARG A 180 10.08 -6.86 13.66
CA ARG A 180 10.09 -5.42 14.02
C ARG A 180 10.09 -4.49 12.80
N ARG A 181 9.93 -5.02 11.59
CA ARG A 181 9.88 -4.21 10.36
C ARG A 181 8.51 -3.60 10.11
N VAL A 182 7.45 -4.23 10.60
CA VAL A 182 6.13 -3.60 10.68
C VAL A 182 6.19 -2.55 11.78
N GLN A 183 5.92 -1.30 11.42
CA GLN A 183 5.92 -0.19 12.35
C GLN A 183 4.53 0.00 12.94
N LYS A 184 4.48 0.40 14.21
CA LYS A 184 3.26 0.82 14.88
C LYS A 184 3.27 2.35 14.97
N GLU A 185 2.19 2.99 14.53
CA GLU A 185 2.03 4.44 14.57
C GLU A 185 0.63 4.79 15.13
N SER A 186 0.57 5.70 16.10
CA SER A 186 -0.72 6.20 16.62
C SER A 186 -1.52 6.87 15.52
N TRP A 187 -2.83 6.74 15.54
CA TRP A 187 -3.71 7.41 14.58
C TRP A 187 -3.45 8.92 14.50
N GLU A 188 -3.29 9.59 15.65
CA GLU A 188 -3.02 11.03 15.70
C GLU A 188 -1.77 11.42 14.88
N LYS A 189 -0.64 10.75 15.14
CA LYS A 189 0.61 11.00 14.41
C LYS A 189 0.46 10.73 12.91
N PHE A 190 -0.13 9.60 12.53
CA PHE A 190 -0.38 9.28 11.11
C PHE A 190 -1.25 10.34 10.45
N SER A 191 -2.37 10.68 11.10
CA SER A 191 -3.37 11.65 10.64
C SER A 191 -2.75 13.03 10.46
N ASN A 192 -1.89 13.48 11.38
CA ASN A 192 -1.22 14.78 11.28
C ASN A 192 -0.35 14.92 10.03
N ASP A 193 0.29 13.84 9.56
CA ASP A 193 1.08 13.86 8.33
C ASP A 193 0.23 13.57 7.08
N TRP A 194 -0.79 12.72 7.19
CA TRP A 194 -1.69 12.37 6.08
C TRP A 194 -2.62 13.53 5.69
N GLN A 195 -3.07 14.33 6.66
CA GLN A 195 -3.90 15.52 6.42
C GLN A 195 -3.08 16.77 6.08
N ARG A 196 -1.75 16.73 6.23
CA ARG A 196 -0.90 17.90 6.02
C ARG A 196 -1.00 18.35 4.56
N LYS A 197 -1.12 19.66 4.37
CA LYS A 197 -1.03 20.30 3.05
C LYS A 197 0.26 21.07 2.91
N SER A 198 0.77 21.09 1.69
CA SER A 198 1.90 21.90 1.24
C SER A 198 1.47 22.66 -0.01
N VAL A 199 2.20 23.70 -0.40
CA VAL A 199 1.86 24.51 -1.57
C VAL A 199 1.69 23.64 -2.82
N TRP A 200 2.63 22.71 -3.05
CA TRP A 200 2.58 21.83 -4.21
C TRP A 200 1.41 20.84 -4.15
N SER A 201 1.08 20.31 -2.97
CA SER A 201 -0.02 19.34 -2.84
C SER A 201 -1.36 20.02 -3.05
N THR A 202 -1.53 21.27 -2.58
CA THR A 202 -2.71 22.08 -2.87
C THR A 202 -2.86 22.39 -4.35
N LEU A 203 -1.77 22.80 -5.03
CA LEU A 203 -1.79 23.09 -6.47
C LEU A 203 -2.15 21.87 -7.32
N LEU A 204 -1.72 20.67 -6.90
CA LEU A 204 -2.03 19.41 -7.59
C LEU A 204 -3.33 18.76 -7.12
N GLY A 205 -4.08 19.40 -6.22
CA GLY A 205 -5.34 18.86 -5.68
C GLY A 205 -5.17 17.56 -4.87
N LEU A 206 -4.00 17.32 -4.28
CA LEU A 206 -3.76 16.16 -3.42
C LEU A 206 -4.18 16.48 -1.98
N ASP A 207 -5.14 15.71 -1.47
CA ASP A 207 -5.64 15.80 -0.10
C ASP A 207 -6.00 14.40 0.40
N ARG A 208 -5.44 13.98 1.54
CA ARG A 208 -5.72 12.69 2.19
C ARG A 208 -5.79 11.52 1.18
N GLU A 209 -4.72 11.37 0.40
CA GLU A 209 -4.66 10.41 -0.70
C GLU A 209 -4.52 8.98 -0.18
N LEU A 210 -5.30 8.08 -0.76
CA LEU A 210 -5.19 6.63 -0.60
C LEU A 210 -5.20 5.94 -1.96
N VAL A 211 -4.52 4.81 -2.02
CA VAL A 211 -4.70 3.80 -3.07
C VAL A 211 -5.16 2.51 -2.40
N ILE A 212 -6.30 1.99 -2.84
CA ILE A 212 -6.92 0.79 -2.29
C ILE A 212 -6.75 -0.34 -3.29
N TYR A 213 -6.28 -1.48 -2.82
CA TYR A 213 -6.11 -2.69 -3.62
C TYR A 213 -7.14 -3.73 -3.20
N SER A 214 -7.92 -4.23 -4.15
CA SER A 214 -8.96 -5.22 -3.91
C SER A 214 -8.98 -6.30 -4.97
N ARG A 215 -9.38 -7.51 -4.57
CA ARG A 215 -9.73 -8.58 -5.49
C ARG A 215 -11.04 -8.22 -6.21
N ASN A 216 -11.07 -8.39 -7.52
CA ASN A 216 -12.29 -8.31 -8.31
C ASN A 216 -13.05 -9.61 -8.07
N LEU A 217 -14.22 -9.51 -7.42
CA LEU A 217 -15.15 -10.63 -7.24
C LEU A 217 -16.01 -10.81 -8.48
#